data_AF-A0A7G7YDT0-F1
#
_entry.id   AF-A0A7G7YDT0-F1
#
_cell.length_a   1.000
_cell.length_b   1.000
_cell.length_c   1.000
_cell.angle_alpha   90.00
_cell.angle_beta   90.00
_cell.angle_gamma   90.00
#
_symmetry.space_group_name_H-M   'P 1'
#
loop_
_entity.id
_entity.type
_entity.pdbx_description
1 polymer ?
#
loop_
_entity_poly.entity_id
_entity_poly.type
_entity_poly.pdbx_seq_one_letter_code
_entity_poly.pdbx_strand_id
1 'polypeptide(L)'
;MLQKINKFFGNIGEIYMNEGNYDLVFSGLNKCLIVRDHFIKYPLLTYRLVYFTVWSQVLDIMQAGGHFFAPFPWSAIATEEGLLRIVALRAFMKKGINEDLQQAFPVLPSVEAPLYNPQLETI
;
A
#
# COMPACT_ATOMS: atom_id res chain seq x y z
N MET A 1 14.94 -14.97 -13.19
CA MET A 1 15.23 -13.79 -12.33
C MET A 1 14.24 -13.68 -11.16
N LEU A 2 12.92 -13.70 -11.41
CA LEU A 2 11.88 -13.58 -10.36
C LEU A 2 12.05 -14.57 -9.20
N GLN A 3 12.42 -15.82 -9.46
CA GLN A 3 12.72 -16.81 -8.42
C GLN A 3 13.84 -16.37 -7.46
N LYS A 4 14.87 -15.66 -7.95
CA LYS A 4 15.95 -15.14 -7.11
C LYS A 4 15.46 -14.01 -6.20
N ILE A 5 14.60 -13.13 -6.73
CA ILE A 5 13.98 -12.05 -5.94
C ILE A 5 13.06 -12.65 -4.88
N ASN A 6 12.23 -13.63 -5.25
CA ASN A 6 11.36 -14.31 -4.29
C ASN A 6 12.19 -14.98 -3.18
N LYS A 7 13.27 -15.67 -3.55
CA LYS A 7 14.21 -16.27 -2.59
C LYS A 7 14.86 -15.24 -1.66
N PHE A 8 15.23 -14.07 -2.17
CA PHE A 8 15.76 -12.97 -1.35
C PHE A 8 14.78 -12.53 -0.26
N PHE A 9 13.49 -12.47 -0.58
CA PHE A 9 12.42 -12.18 0.39
C PHE A 9 11.96 -13.42 1.19
N GLY A 10 12.70 -14.53 1.16
CA GLY A 10 12.37 -15.73 1.94
C GLY A 10 11.30 -16.63 1.33
N ASN A 11 11.08 -16.57 0.01
CA ASN A 11 10.06 -17.31 -0.74
C ASN A 11 8.62 -17.03 -0.30
N ILE A 12 8.35 -15.81 0.18
CA ILE A 12 7.02 -15.40 0.66
C ILE A 12 6.06 -14.98 -0.47
N GLY A 13 6.58 -14.70 -1.66
CA GLY A 13 5.83 -14.28 -2.84
C GLY A 13 5.40 -15.45 -3.72
N GLU A 14 4.42 -15.18 -4.58
CA GLU A 14 3.84 -16.16 -5.51
C GLU A 14 4.13 -15.71 -6.94
N ILE A 15 4.57 -16.63 -7.78
CA ILE A 15 4.87 -16.37 -9.19
C ILE A 15 3.73 -16.91 -10.02
N TYR A 16 3.06 -16.03 -10.76
CA TYR A 16 1.97 -16.38 -11.66
C TYR A 16 2.40 -16.13 -13.10
N MET A 17 1.80 -16.88 -14.02
CA MET A 17 1.90 -16.63 -15.45
C MET A 17 0.62 -15.94 -15.92
N ASN A 18 0.76 -14.79 -16.58
CA ASN A 18 -0.36 -14.00 -17.09
C ASN A 18 -0.07 -13.54 -18.52
N GLU A 19 -0.87 -14.02 -19.49
CA GLU A 19 -0.78 -13.62 -20.91
C GLU A 19 0.66 -13.63 -21.49
N GLY A 20 1.44 -14.64 -21.14
CA GLY A 20 2.83 -14.80 -21.60
C GLY A 20 3.88 -14.05 -20.78
N ASN A 21 3.47 -13.28 -19.76
CA ASN A 21 4.35 -12.66 -18.78
C ASN A 21 4.35 -13.44 -17.46
N TYR A 22 5.38 -13.22 -16.64
CA TYR A 22 5.46 -13.76 -15.29
C TYR A 22 5.46 -12.62 -14.28
N ASP A 23 4.58 -12.70 -13.31
CA ASP A 23 4.43 -11.72 -12.24
C ASP A 23 4.83 -12.34 -10.90
N LEU A 24 5.66 -11.64 -10.13
CA LEU A 24 5.91 -11.95 -8.73
C LEU A 24 5.04 -11.05 -7.86
N VAL A 25 4.14 -11.67 -7.09
CA VAL A 25 3.16 -10.97 -6.28
C VAL A 25 3.37 -11.30 -4.81
N PHE A 26 3.39 -10.27 -3.98
CA PHE A 26 3.36 -10.36 -2.52
C PHE A 26 1.97 -9.94 -2.07
N SER A 27 1.16 -10.89 -1.61
CA SER A 27 -0.22 -10.67 -1.17
C SER A 27 -0.37 -10.96 0.32
N GLY A 28 -1.25 -10.24 1.02
CA GLY A 28 -1.48 -10.39 2.45
C GLY A 28 -0.60 -9.48 3.31
N LEU A 29 -1.19 -8.97 4.39
CA LEU A 29 -0.61 -7.91 5.23
C LEU A 29 0.80 -8.25 5.72
N ASN A 30 0.98 -9.41 6.36
CA ASN A 30 2.27 -9.80 6.93
C ASN A 30 3.39 -9.88 5.88
N LYS A 31 3.10 -10.41 4.69
CA LYS A 31 4.06 -10.50 3.58
C LYS A 31 4.40 -9.12 3.04
N CYS A 32 3.40 -8.23 2.92
CA CYS A 32 3.59 -6.85 2.52
C CYS A 32 4.44 -6.05 3.52
N LEU A 33 4.28 -6.26 4.83
CA LEU A 33 5.09 -5.58 5.85
C LEU A 33 6.58 -5.94 5.71
N ILE A 34 6.92 -7.20 5.42
CA ILE A 34 8.31 -7.61 5.16
C ILE A 34 8.90 -6.84 3.97
N VAL A 35 8.14 -6.70 2.88
CA VAL A 35 8.56 -5.94 1.70
C VAL A 35 8.71 -4.45 2.03
N ARG A 36 7.79 -3.89 2.83
CA ARG A 36 7.86 -2.51 3.31
C ARG A 36 9.15 -2.26 4.08
N ASP A 37 9.49 -3.12 5.03
CA ASP A 37 10.67 -2.95 5.88
C ASP A 37 11.98 -2.93 5.07
N HIS A 38 12.04 -3.70 3.98
CA HIS A 38 13.17 -3.63 3.03
C HIS A 38 13.29 -2.24 2.40
N PHE A 39 12.19 -1.66 1.91
CA PHE A 39 12.21 -0.35 1.25
C PHE A 39 12.25 0.84 2.21
N ILE A 40 11.95 0.65 3.50
CA ILE A 40 12.29 1.62 4.54
C ILE A 40 13.81 1.64 4.74
N LYS A 41 14.45 0.47 4.81
CA LYS A 41 15.89 0.36 5.00
C LYS A 41 16.70 0.73 3.75
N TYR A 42 16.15 0.46 2.58
CA TYR A 42 16.75 0.72 1.28
C TYR A 42 15.76 1.51 0.40
N PRO A 43 15.64 2.82 0.60
CA PRO A 43 14.63 3.66 -0.04
C PRO A 43 14.66 3.65 -1.56
N LEU A 44 13.48 3.81 -2.16
CA LEU A 44 13.34 4.06 -3.59
C LEU A 44 13.80 5.49 -3.90
N LEU A 45 14.62 5.65 -4.94
CA LEU A 45 15.19 6.95 -5.33
C LEU A 45 14.35 7.72 -6.35
N THR A 46 13.28 7.11 -6.87
CA THR A 46 12.49 7.66 -7.99
C THR A 46 11.13 8.13 -7.51
N TYR A 47 10.32 8.69 -8.42
CA TYR A 47 8.91 9.02 -8.18
C TYR A 47 8.08 7.85 -7.59
N ARG A 48 8.56 6.60 -7.71
CA ARG A 48 7.96 5.43 -7.05
C ARG A 48 7.97 5.53 -5.52
N LEU A 49 8.83 6.36 -4.94
CA LEU A 49 8.84 6.63 -3.50
C LEU A 49 7.49 7.20 -3.03
N VAL A 50 6.88 8.11 -3.79
CA VAL A 50 5.56 8.68 -3.46
C VAL A 50 4.51 7.58 -3.36
N TYR A 51 4.43 6.69 -4.36
CA TYR A 51 3.50 5.56 -4.34
C TYR A 51 3.80 4.58 -3.22
N PHE A 52 5.08 4.36 -2.91
CA PHE A 52 5.51 3.53 -1.79
C PHE A 52 5.07 4.13 -0.44
N THR A 53 5.18 5.44 -0.26
CA THR A 53 4.71 6.14 0.94
C THR A 53 3.19 6.02 1.08
N VAL A 54 2.43 6.26 0.01
CA VAL A 54 0.97 6.06 -0.01
C VAL A 54 0.61 4.62 0.35
N TRP A 55 1.28 3.65 -0.27
CA TRP A 55 1.07 2.24 0.00
C TRP A 55 1.41 1.85 1.45
N SER A 56 2.48 2.42 2.01
CA SER A 56 2.86 2.20 3.41
C SER A 56 1.81 2.73 4.38
N GLN A 57 1.22 3.91 4.11
CA GLN A 57 0.11 4.44 4.90
C GLN A 57 -1.13 3.53 4.85
N VAL A 58 -1.44 2.94 3.69
CA VAL A 58 -2.51 1.94 3.58
C VAL A 58 -2.21 0.74 4.47
N LEU A 59 -0.96 0.24 4.48
CA LEU A 59 -0.56 -0.86 5.37
C LEU A 59 -0.68 -0.50 6.84
N ASP A 60 -0.37 0.74 7.24
CA ASP A 60 -0.52 1.20 8.62
C ASP A 60 -1.98 1.19 9.06
N ILE A 61 -2.90 1.68 8.22
CA ILE A 61 -4.34 1.62 8.48
C ILE A 61 -4.79 0.14 8.56
N MET A 62 -4.25 -0.74 7.71
CA MET A 62 -4.53 -2.19 7.74
C MET A 62 -4.03 -2.89 9.00
N GLN A 63 -2.83 -2.54 9.45
CA GLN A 63 -2.22 -3.11 10.64
C GLN A 63 -2.94 -2.65 11.92
N ALA A 64 -3.46 -1.43 11.95
CA ALA A 64 -4.27 -0.93 13.05
C ALA A 64 -5.66 -1.61 13.16
N GLY A 65 -6.04 -2.49 12.22
CA GLY A 65 -7.33 -3.18 12.23
C GLY A 65 -8.52 -2.28 11.83
N GLY A 66 -8.26 -1.09 11.28
CA GLY A 66 -9.28 -0.08 10.94
C GLY A 66 -10.28 -0.46 9.84
N HIS A 67 -10.20 -1.67 9.29
CA HIS A 67 -11.05 -2.19 8.20
C HIS A 67 -12.07 -3.23 8.65
N PHE A 68 -12.02 -3.68 9.91
CA PHE A 68 -12.94 -4.68 10.43
C PHE A 68 -14.00 -4.04 11.34
N PHE A 69 -15.26 -4.31 11.02
CA PHE A 69 -16.39 -4.09 11.91
C PHE A 69 -16.36 -5.16 13.01
N ALA A 70 -15.63 -4.89 14.10
CA ALA A 70 -15.62 -5.80 15.25
C ALA A 70 -16.73 -5.41 16.24
N PRO A 71 -17.57 -6.36 16.70
CA PRO A 71 -18.48 -6.12 17.80
C PRO A 71 -17.64 -6.12 19.08
N PHE A 72 -17.67 -5.01 19.82
CA PHE A 72 -17.18 -4.78 21.20
C PHE A 72 -16.31 -3.51 21.32
N PRO A 73 -16.44 -2.77 22.44
CA PRO A 73 -16.19 -1.33 22.45
C PRO A 73 -14.74 -1.03 22.88
N TRP A 74 -13.88 -0.73 21.91
CA TRP A 74 -12.76 0.22 22.11
C TRP A 74 -12.07 0.72 20.82
N SER A 75 -12.50 0.33 19.61
CA SER A 75 -11.92 0.88 18.37
C SER A 75 -12.89 1.84 17.68
N ALA A 76 -13.05 3.05 18.22
CA ALA A 76 -13.93 4.09 17.69
C ALA A 76 -13.43 4.78 16.40
N ILE A 77 -12.45 4.18 15.70
CA ILE A 77 -11.92 4.66 14.40
C ILE A 77 -12.20 3.61 13.29
N ALA A 78 -12.62 2.40 13.65
CA ALA A 78 -12.79 1.29 12.73
C ALA A 78 -14.20 1.30 12.10
N THR A 79 -14.27 1.66 10.81
CA THR A 79 -14.79 0.79 9.72
C THR A 79 -15.14 1.65 8.49
N GLU A 80 -15.72 2.83 8.66
CA GLU A 80 -16.01 3.74 7.53
C GLU A 80 -14.87 4.72 7.27
N GLU A 81 -14.33 5.37 8.32
CA GLU A 81 -13.26 6.35 8.18
C GLU A 81 -11.96 5.73 7.61
N GLY A 82 -11.58 4.54 8.09
CA GLY A 82 -10.41 3.81 7.59
C GLY A 82 -10.52 3.44 6.11
N LEU A 83 -11.70 2.96 5.69
CA LEU A 83 -11.99 2.66 4.28
C LEU A 83 -11.97 3.94 3.43
N LEU A 84 -12.66 5.00 3.88
CA LEU A 84 -12.68 6.28 3.17
C LEU A 84 -11.29 6.87 3.03
N ARG A 85 -10.43 6.74 4.05
CA ARG A 85 -9.01 7.14 3.97
C ARG A 85 -8.23 6.31 2.96
N ILE A 86 -8.44 4.98 2.88
CA ILE A 86 -7.83 4.17 1.81
C ILE A 86 -8.31 4.63 0.44
N VAL A 87 -9.60 4.89 0.27
CA VAL A 87 -10.16 5.36 -1.01
C VAL A 87 -9.58 6.72 -1.37
N ALA A 88 -9.46 7.64 -0.41
CA ALA A 88 -8.79 8.92 -0.61
C ALA A 88 -7.31 8.75 -0.99
N LEU A 89 -6.58 7.85 -0.33
CA LEU A 89 -5.19 7.54 -0.66
C LEU A 89 -5.01 6.96 -2.07
N ARG A 90 -6.01 6.22 -2.56
CA ARG A 90 -6.02 5.69 -3.92
C ARG A 90 -5.95 6.78 -4.99
N ALA A 91 -6.45 7.99 -4.71
CA ALA A 91 -6.35 9.13 -5.63
C ALA A 91 -4.91 9.48 -5.99
N PHE A 92 -3.95 9.23 -5.10
CA PHE A 92 -2.53 9.51 -5.32
C PHE A 92 -1.79 8.39 -6.07
N MET A 93 -2.45 7.28 -6.39
CA MET A 93 -1.86 6.19 -7.16
C MET A 93 -1.98 6.45 -8.67
N LYS A 94 -1.13 5.82 -9.48
CA LYS A 94 -1.06 6.05 -10.95
C LYS A 94 -2.41 6.01 -11.67
N LYS A 95 -3.34 5.14 -11.24
CA LYS A 95 -4.67 4.99 -11.87
C LYS A 95 -5.77 5.83 -11.19
N GLY A 96 -5.46 6.49 -10.08
CA GLY A 96 -6.42 7.24 -9.29
C GLY A 96 -7.64 6.42 -8.86
N ILE A 97 -8.74 7.13 -8.64
CA ILE A 97 -10.07 6.58 -8.32
C ILE A 97 -10.86 6.46 -9.63
N ASN A 98 -11.45 5.28 -9.89
CA ASN A 98 -12.33 5.07 -11.05
C ASN A 98 -13.74 5.61 -10.79
N GLU A 99 -14.53 5.76 -11.86
CA GLU A 99 -15.88 6.32 -11.83
C GLU A 99 -16.79 5.59 -10.83
N ASP A 100 -16.75 4.25 -10.78
CA ASP A 100 -17.56 3.47 -9.83
C ASP A 100 -17.25 3.82 -8.37
N LEU A 101 -15.97 4.03 -8.04
CA LEU A 101 -15.57 4.41 -6.68
C LEU A 101 -15.90 5.88 -6.38
N GLN A 102 -15.84 6.77 -7.37
CA GLN A 102 -16.28 8.16 -7.19
C GLN A 102 -17.79 8.24 -6.94
N GLN A 103 -18.58 7.41 -7.63
CA GLN A 103 -20.02 7.33 -7.43
C GLN A 103 -20.36 6.70 -6.09
N ALA A 104 -19.64 5.66 -5.68
CA ALA A 104 -19.86 4.99 -4.39
C ALA A 104 -19.42 5.85 -3.19
N PHE A 105 -18.39 6.69 -3.35
CA PHE A 105 -17.81 7.52 -2.30
C PHE A 105 -17.67 8.99 -2.77
N PRO A 106 -18.79 9.74 -2.85
CA PRO A 106 -18.80 11.10 -3.40
C PRO A 106 -18.11 12.14 -2.50
N VAL A 107 -17.99 11.86 -1.20
CA VAL A 107 -17.32 12.73 -0.23
C VAL A 107 -16.19 11.94 0.39
N LEU A 108 -14.96 12.38 0.13
CA LEU A 108 -13.74 11.77 0.67
C LEU A 108 -13.08 12.72 1.67
N PRO A 109 -12.46 12.16 2.73
CA PRO A 109 -11.69 12.96 3.67
C PRO A 109 -10.47 13.59 2.97
N SER A 110 -10.07 14.76 3.45
CA SER A 110 -8.81 15.37 3.03
C SER A 110 -7.64 14.53 3.57
N VAL A 111 -6.73 14.15 2.68
CA VAL A 111 -5.52 13.40 3.02
C VAL A 111 -4.32 14.19 2.50
N GLU A 112 -3.29 14.31 3.33
CA GLU A 112 -2.07 15.03 2.97
C GLU A 112 -1.38 14.36 1.78
N ALA A 113 -1.00 15.17 0.79
CA ALA A 113 -0.22 14.69 -0.34
C ALA A 113 1.19 14.29 0.14
N PRO A 114 1.70 13.11 -0.24
CA PRO A 114 3.06 12.72 0.12
C PRO A 114 4.06 13.67 -0.55
N LEU A 115 4.94 14.28 0.24
CA LEU A 115 6.03 15.09 -0.29
C LEU A 115 7.05 14.17 -0.95
N TYR A 116 7.41 14.49 -2.20
CA TYR A 116 8.58 13.89 -2.84
C TYR A 116 9.84 14.53 -2.27
N ASN A 117 10.44 13.89 -1.27
CA ASN A 117 11.76 14.26 -0.77
C ASN A 117 12.70 13.06 -0.97
N PRO A 118 13.39 12.95 -2.12
CA PRO A 118 14.37 11.89 -2.29
C PRO A 118 15.48 12.16 -1.27
N GLN A 119 15.64 11.26 -0.28
CA GLN A 119 16.77 11.31 0.63
C GLN A 119 18.03 10.93 -0.14
N LEU A 120 18.54 11.89 -0.91
CA LEU A 120 19.89 11.90 -1.41
C LEU A 120 20.74 12.44 -0.25
N GLU A 121 20.98 11.61 0.76
CA GLU A 121 22.17 11.85 1.56
C GLU A 121 23.34 11.72 0.57
N THR A 122 23.98 12.86 0.30
CA THR A 122 25.25 12.96 -0.42
C THR A 122 26.25 12.05 0.29
N ILE A 123 26.49 10.87 -0.29
CA ILE A 123 27.65 10.02 0.00
C ILE A 123 28.78 10.47 -0.91
#